data_AF-A0A3P3U8H7-F1
#
_entry.id   AF-A0A3P3U8H7-F1
#
_cell.length_a   1.000
_cell.length_b   1.000
_cell.length_c   1.000
_cell.angle_alpha   90.00
_cell.angle_beta   90.00
_cell.angle_gamma   90.00
#
_symmetry.space_group_name_H-M   'P 1'
#
loop_
_entity.id
_entity.type
_entity.pdbx_description
1 polymer ?
#
loop_
_entity_poly.entity_id
_entity_poly.type
_entity_poly.pdbx_seq_one_letter_code
_entity_poly.pdbx_strand_id
1 'polypeptide(L)' 'MGLMAVEYDARFVEILKQKTANQPNTIVIHQDIMKIRLPKEKFIVVSNIPYSITTSIMKQLLNNPASDGSICAAP' A
#
# COMPACT_ATOMS: atom_id res chain seq x y z
N MET A 1 14.12 -1.90 5.81
CA MET A 1 13.40 -1.73 4.53
C MET A 1 12.60 -3.00 4.28
N GLY A 2 11.27 -2.93 4.36
CA GLY A 2 10.36 -4.08 4.28
C GLY A 2 9.15 -3.75 3.41
N LEU A 3 8.37 -4.76 3.05
CA LEU A 3 7.19 -4.62 2.21
C LEU A 3 5.94 -4.49 3.09
N MET A 4 5.09 -3.51 2.79
CA MET A 4 3.77 -3.36 3.41
C MET A 4 2.70 -3.57 2.34
N ALA A 5 1.93 -4.64 2.45
CA ALA A 5 0.79 -4.92 1.59
C ALA A 5 -0.49 -4.53 2.34
N VAL A 6 -1.26 -3.59 1.78
CA VAL A 6 -2.53 -3.13 2.36
C VAL A 6 -3.66 -3.68 1.51
N GLU A 7 -4.57 -4.43 2.14
CA GLU A 7 -5.69 -5.08 1.46
C GLU A 7 -6.98 -4.86 2.26
N TYR A 8 -8.08 -4.60 1.57
CA TYR A 8 -9.39 -4.36 2.16
C TYR A 8 -10.22 -5.64 2.25
N ASP A 9 -10.11 -6.56 1.29
CA ASP A 9 -10.88 -7.81 1.27
C ASP A 9 -10.22 -8.88 2.15
N ALA A 10 -10.91 -9.30 3.20
CA ALA A 10 -10.44 -10.30 4.15
C ALA A 10 -10.01 -11.63 3.49
N ARG A 11 -10.65 -12.03 2.38
CA ARG A 11 -10.30 -13.27 1.66
C ARG A 11 -8.94 -13.14 0.99
N PHE A 12 -8.64 -11.97 0.42
CA PHE A 12 -7.34 -11.71 -0.18
C PHE A 12 -6.25 -11.48 0.86
N VAL A 13 -6.58 -10.93 2.03
CA VAL A 13 -5.65 -10.87 3.17
C VAL A 13 -5.14 -12.25 3.55
N GLU A 14 -6.03 -13.24 3.66
CA GLU A 14 -5.65 -14.61 3.99
C GLU A 14 -4.73 -15.22 2.93
N ILE A 15 -5.09 -15.07 1.65
CA ILE A 15 -4.28 -15.53 0.52
C ILE A 15 -2.89 -14.84 0.54
N LEU A 16 -2.82 -13.54 0.78
CA LEU A 16 -1.57 -12.79 0.85
C LEU A 16 -0.70 -13.28 2.00
N LYS A 17 -1.26 -13.44 3.21
CA LYS A 17 -0.53 -13.96 4.37
C LYS A 17 0.08 -15.33 4.10
N GLN A 18 -0.67 -16.22 3.44
CA GLN A 18 -0.16 -17.54 3.05
C GLN A 18 0.97 -17.43 2.03
N LYS A 19 0.81 -16.61 0.99
CA LYS A 19 1.83 -16.40 -0.05
C LYS A 19 3.11 -15.74 0.48
N THR A 20 2.99 -14.90 1.50
CA THR A 20 4.12 -14.16 2.10
C THR A 20 4.63 -14.80 3.39
N ALA A 21 4.17 -16.00 3.76
CA ALA A 21 4.53 -16.64 5.03
C ALA A 21 6.05 -16.82 5.21
N ASN A 22 6.79 -17.07 4.12
CA ASN A 22 8.24 -17.24 4.13
C ASN A 22 9.03 -15.94 3.88
N GLN A 23 8.36 -14.78 3.90
CA GLN A 23 8.94 -13.47 3.64
C GLN A 23 8.86 -12.63 4.93
N PRO A 24 9.82 -12.76 5.87
CA PRO A 24 9.73 -12.16 7.20
C PRO A 24 9.71 -10.63 7.20
N ASN A 25 10.16 -10.01 6.09
CA ASN A 25 10.15 -8.56 5.91
C ASN A 25 8.85 -8.02 5.29
N THR A 26 7.81 -8.86 5.15
CA THR A 26 6.53 -8.49 4.55
C THR A 26 5.43 -8.46 5.60
N ILE A 27 4.72 -7.33 5.70
CA ILE A 27 3.60 -7.13 6.61
C ILE A 27 2.33 -6.97 5.77
N VAL A 28 1.32 -7.80 6.06
CA VAL A 28 -0.02 -7.70 5.45
C VAL A 28 -0.96 -6.97 6.41
N ILE A 29 -1.48 -5.82 5.98
CA ILE A 29 -2.40 -4.97 6.74
C ILE A 29 -3.80 -5.10 6.15
N HIS A 30 -4.75 -5.56 6.95
CA HIS A 30 -6.16 -5.60 6.58
C HIS A 30 -6.83 -4.27 6.93
N GLN A 31 -6.88 -3.33 5.98
CA GLN A 31 -7.43 -2.00 6.22
C GLN A 31 -7.80 -1.29 4.89
N ASP A 32 -8.72 -0.33 4.99
CA ASP A 32 -8.94 0.67 3.95
C ASP A 32 -7.71 1.60 3.83
N ILE A 33 -7.09 1.62 2.65
CA ILE A 33 -5.92 2.46 2.35
C ILE A 33 -6.15 3.94 2.66
N MET A 34 -7.37 4.45 2.51
CA MET A 34 -7.68 5.85 2.79
C MET A 34 -7.56 6.19 4.28
N LYS A 35 -7.53 5.17 5.16
CA LYS A 35 -7.48 5.33 6.63
C LYS A 35 -6.11 5.00 7.22
N ILE A 36 -5.16 4.50 6.43
CA ILE A 36 -3.84 4.16 6.95
C ILE A 36 -3.01 5.41 7.23
N ARG A 37 -2.05 5.27 8.15
CA ARG A 37 -0.97 6.25 8.29
C ARG A 37 0.20 5.81 7.42
N LEU A 38 0.57 6.64 6.45
CA LEU A 38 1.71 6.39 5.58
C LEU A 38 3.03 6.51 6.37
N PRO A 39 4.09 5.78 5.95
CA PRO A 39 5.42 5.94 6.52
C PRO A 39 5.89 7.40 6.46
N LYS A 40 6.64 7.82 7.49
CA LYS A 40 7.26 9.15 7.55
C LYS A 40 8.64 9.22 6.87
N GLU A 41 9.19 8.06 6.52
CA GLU A 41 10.41 7.92 5.72
C GLU A 41 10.07 7.76 4.24
N LYS A 42 11.06 7.88 3.33
CA LYS A 42 10.81 7.71 1.89
C LYS A 42 10.34 6.28 1.59
N PHE A 43 9.31 6.16 0.75
CA PHE A 43 8.76 4.88 0.31
C PHE A 43 8.35 4.93 -1.16
N ILE A 44 8.16 3.75 -1.75
CA ILE A 44 7.65 3.57 -3.12
C ILE A 44 6.26 2.97 -3.01
N VAL A 45 5.33 3.46 -3.83
CA VAL A 45 3.99 2.89 -3.95
C VAL A 45 3.89 2.13 -5.26
N VAL A 46 3.41 0.88 -5.18
CA VAL A 46 3.07 0.03 -6.32
C VAL A 46 1.67 -0.49 -6.10
N SER A 47 0.74 -0.20 -7.01
CA SER A 47 -0.65 -0.66 -6.90
C SER A 47 -1.36 -0.60 -8.24
N ASN A 48 -2.29 -1.53 -8.45
CA ASN A 48 -3.34 -1.42 -9.46
C ASN A 48 -4.59 -0.80 -8.81
N ILE A 49 -4.67 0.53 -8.77
CA ILE A 49 -5.71 1.26 -8.02
C ILE A 49 -7.01 1.28 -8.83
N PRO A 50 -8.17 0.90 -8.24
CA PRO A 50 -9.47 1.09 -8.88
C PRO A 50 -9.70 2.57 -9.24
N TYR A 51 -10.15 2.83 -10.47
CA TYR A 51 -10.31 4.19 -11.00
C TYR A 51 -11.14 5.11 -10.09
N SER A 52 -12.15 4.56 -9.41
CA SER A 52 -13.07 5.31 -8.53
C SER A 52 -12.39 5.98 -7.32
N ILE A 53 -11.21 5.53 -6.91
CA ILE A 53 -10.52 6.06 -5.71
C ILE A 53 -9.14 6.68 -6.02
N THR A 54 -8.66 6.61 -7.26
CA THR A 54 -7.31 7.05 -7.65
C THR A 54 -7.02 8.50 -7.29
N THR A 55 -7.94 9.43 -7.54
CA THR A 55 -7.76 10.85 -7.21
C THR A 55 -7.59 11.08 -5.71
N SER A 56 -8.37 10.38 -4.89
CA SER A 56 -8.32 10.52 -3.43
C SER A 56 -7.01 9.98 -2.88
N ILE A 57 -6.54 8.83 -3.40
CA ILE A 57 -5.24 8.25 -3.03
C ILE A 57 -4.09 9.16 -3.46
N MET A 58 -4.10 9.69 -4.70
CA MET A 58 -3.05 10.59 -5.16
C MET A 58 -2.97 11.86 -4.30
N LYS A 59 -4.10 12.45 -3.91
CA LYS A 59 -4.10 13.59 -2.97
C LYS A 59 -3.46 13.21 -1.62
N GLN A 60 -3.78 12.03 -1.08
CA GLN A 60 -3.19 11.56 0.16
C GLN A 60 -1.66 11.34 0.03
N LEU A 61 -1.22 10.79 -1.09
CA LEU A 61 0.19 10.50 -1.37
C LEU A 61 1.01 11.76 -1.71
N LEU A 62 0.43 12.77 -2.35
CA LEU A 62 1.16 13.98 -2.76
C LEU A 62 1.15 15.10 -1.71
N ASN A 63 0.13 15.13 -0.83
CA ASN A 63 0.01 16.17 0.19
C ASN A 63 0.81 15.89 1.47
N ASN A 64 1.56 14.79 1.53
CA ASN A 64 2.41 14.47 2.67
C ASN A 64 3.85 14.94 2.39
N PRO A 65 4.44 15.89 3.14
CA PRO A 65 5.76 16.43 2.84
C PRO A 65 6.91 15.40 2.94
N ALA A 66 6.67 14.22 3.50
CA ALA A 66 7.62 13.11 3.55
C ALA A 66 7.61 12.21 2.30
N SER A 67 6.58 12.28 1.47
CA SER A 67 6.45 11.48 0.25
C SER A 67 7.09 12.19 -0.94
N ASP A 68 8.41 12.18 -0.96
CA ASP A 68 9.18 12.19 -2.22
C ASP A 68 9.10 10.80 -2.90
N GLY A 69 7.89 10.22 -2.89
CA GLY A 69 7.64 8.83 -3.23
C GLY A 69 7.36 8.69 -4.72
N SER A 70 8.25 8.02 -5.43
CA SER A 70 8.01 7.63 -6.82
C SER A 70 6.83 6.66 -6.88
N ILE A 71 5.78 7.04 -7.60
CA ILE A 71 4.67 6.12 -7.91
C ILE A 71 5.07 5.34 -9.15
N CYS A 72 5.32 4.04 -8.98
CA CYS A 72 5.51 3.14 -10.11
C CYS A 72 4.15 2.51 -10.44
N ALA A 73 3.52 2.97 -11.53
CA ALA A 73 2.37 2.26 -12.08
C ALA A 73 2.86 0.92 -12.64
N ALA A 74 2.32 -0.19 -12.14
CA ALA A 74 2.50 -1.47 -12.80
C ALA A 74 1.69 -1.46 -14.12
N PRO A 75 2.21 -2.03 -15.22
CA PRO A 75 1.51 -2.11 -16.50
C PRO A 75 0.25 -2.99 -16.43
#